data_AF-A0A2E6NSE8-F1
#
_entry.id   AF-A0A2E6NSE8-F1
#
_cell.length_a   1.000
_cell.length_b   1.000
_cell.length_c   1.000
_cell.angle_alpha   90.00
_cell.angle_beta   90.00
_cell.angle_gamma   90.00
#
_symmetry.space_group_name_H-M   'P 1'
#
loop_
_entity.id
_entity.type
_entity.pdbx_description
1 polymer ?
#
loop_
_entity_poly.entity_id
_entity_poly.type
_entity_poly.pdbx_seq_one_letter_code
_entity_poly.pdbx_strand_id
1 'polypeptide(L)'
;MEKYFPSQNPEQALVGFVFAIESGSWDAAYTRLSKNSREKIGSFKFKVGLPLVKDPRTGISVLEIITGSITSRTPLPRAPGQPGHIERIQLDYYGKDSKGRLAAYFIVIYLLDEREQGAEDPVWKIDLLRTAERLAGPQAN
;
A
#
# COMPACT_ATOMS: atom_id res chain seq x y z
N MET A 1 -18.28 -0.99 -10.12
CA MET A 1 -16.95 -0.40 -9.84
C MET A 1 -15.81 -1.34 -10.22
N GLU A 2 -15.93 -2.66 -9.99
CA GLU A 2 -14.88 -3.66 -10.34
C GLU A 2 -14.42 -3.61 -11.80
N LYS A 3 -15.34 -3.34 -12.75
CA LYS A 3 -15.04 -3.25 -14.19
C LYS A 3 -13.95 -2.22 -14.54
N TYR A 4 -13.68 -1.25 -13.67
CA TYR A 4 -12.67 -0.21 -13.91
C TYR A 4 -11.39 -0.42 -13.10
N PHE A 5 -11.40 -1.32 -12.09
CA PHE A 5 -10.24 -1.55 -11.21
C PHE A 5 -10.23 -3.00 -10.69
N PRO A 6 -9.67 -3.95 -11.46
CA PRO A 6 -9.67 -5.35 -11.06
C PRO A 6 -8.78 -5.56 -9.84
N SER A 7 -9.23 -6.40 -8.90
CA SER A 7 -8.46 -6.84 -7.73
C SER A 7 -7.80 -8.21 -7.93
N GLN A 8 -7.95 -8.82 -9.11
CA GLN A 8 -7.40 -10.15 -9.42
C GLN A 8 -5.88 -10.11 -9.63
N ASN A 9 -5.32 -8.93 -9.89
CA ASN A 9 -3.88 -8.73 -10.02
C ASN A 9 -3.37 -7.76 -8.91
N PRO A 10 -2.26 -8.08 -8.21
CA PRO A 10 -1.73 -7.24 -7.14
C PRO A 10 -1.42 -5.80 -7.60
N GLU A 11 -0.85 -5.63 -8.79
CA GLU A 11 -0.52 -4.32 -9.33
C GLU A 11 -1.77 -3.50 -9.63
N GLN A 12 -2.80 -4.12 -10.21
CA GLN A 12 -4.05 -3.45 -10.52
C GLN A 12 -4.81 -3.05 -9.25
N ALA A 13 -4.72 -3.87 -8.20
CA ALA A 13 -5.25 -3.52 -6.87
C ALA A 13 -4.55 -2.27 -6.31
N LEU A 14 -3.22 -2.18 -6.44
CA LEU A 14 -2.43 -1.02 -6.01
C LEU A 14 -2.74 0.24 -6.83
N VAL A 15 -2.80 0.12 -8.16
CA VAL A 15 -3.18 1.22 -9.06
C VAL A 15 -4.59 1.72 -8.73
N GLY A 16 -5.52 0.79 -8.51
CA GLY A 16 -6.86 1.13 -8.08
C GLY A 16 -6.83 1.96 -6.81
N PHE A 17 -6.15 1.49 -5.78
CA PHE A 17 -6.02 2.20 -4.50
C PHE A 17 -5.50 3.62 -4.65
N VAL A 18 -4.41 3.81 -5.40
CA VAL A 18 -3.85 5.14 -5.70
C VAL A 18 -4.88 6.01 -6.40
N PHE A 19 -5.54 5.50 -7.43
CA PHE A 19 -6.58 6.25 -8.13
C PHE A 19 -7.73 6.70 -7.20
N ALA A 20 -8.17 5.83 -6.28
CA ALA A 20 -9.21 6.21 -5.32
C ALA A 20 -8.74 7.30 -4.34
N ILE A 21 -7.47 7.30 -3.94
CA ILE A 21 -6.90 8.37 -3.12
C ILE A 21 -6.85 9.68 -3.92
N GLU A 22 -6.31 9.65 -5.13
CA GLU A 22 -6.14 10.85 -5.97
C GLU A 22 -7.48 11.49 -6.38
N SER A 23 -8.51 10.66 -6.58
CA SER A 23 -9.89 11.11 -6.84
C SER A 23 -10.67 11.53 -5.58
N GLY A 24 -10.06 11.48 -4.39
CA GLY A 24 -10.72 11.81 -3.13
C GLY A 24 -11.78 10.79 -2.68
N SER A 25 -11.85 9.62 -3.32
CA SER A 25 -12.77 8.52 -3.01
C SER A 25 -12.26 7.69 -1.83
N TRP A 26 -12.17 8.31 -0.64
CA TRP A 26 -11.57 7.72 0.56
C TRP A 26 -12.20 6.40 0.99
N ASP A 27 -13.52 6.24 0.88
CA ASP A 27 -14.19 4.99 1.21
C ASP A 27 -13.80 3.86 0.23
N ALA A 28 -13.67 4.19 -1.06
CA ALA A 28 -13.20 3.23 -2.07
C ALA A 28 -11.72 2.88 -1.91
N ALA A 29 -10.89 3.82 -1.45
CA ALA A 29 -9.51 3.53 -1.08
C ALA A 29 -9.46 2.64 0.16
N TYR A 30 -10.31 2.91 1.16
CA TYR A 30 -10.38 2.14 2.39
C TYR A 30 -10.82 0.70 2.15
N THR A 31 -11.81 0.44 1.28
CA THR A 31 -12.27 -0.93 0.96
C THR A 31 -11.25 -1.78 0.20
N ARG A 32 -10.17 -1.16 -0.31
CA ARG A 32 -9.03 -1.86 -0.92
C ARG A 32 -7.97 -2.29 0.07
N LEU A 33 -8.06 -1.85 1.33
CA LEU A 33 -7.20 -2.35 2.39
C LEU A 33 -7.61 -3.76 2.80
N SER A 34 -6.64 -4.54 3.26
CA SER A 34 -6.88 -5.83 3.89
C SER A 34 -7.84 -5.67 5.07
N LYS A 35 -8.66 -6.68 5.34
CA LYS A 35 -9.60 -6.71 6.47
C LYS A 35 -8.90 -6.33 7.78
N ASN A 36 -7.73 -6.92 8.04
CA ASN A 36 -6.92 -6.60 9.22
C ASN A 36 -6.52 -5.12 9.26
N SER A 37 -6.05 -4.55 8.14
CA SER A 37 -5.72 -3.12 8.06
C SER A 37 -6.93 -2.22 8.27
N ARG A 38 -8.09 -2.57 7.69
CA ARG A 38 -9.34 -1.83 7.90
C ARG A 38 -9.73 -1.84 9.38
N GLU A 39 -9.82 -3.02 9.98
CA GLU A 39 -10.28 -3.18 11.36
C GLU A 39 -9.43 -2.39 12.37
N LYS A 40 -8.09 -2.42 12.23
CA LYS A 40 -7.22 -1.69 13.18
C LYS A 40 -7.16 -0.18 12.93
N ILE A 41 -7.19 0.26 11.68
CA ILE A 41 -7.08 1.68 11.35
C ILE A 41 -8.44 2.36 11.56
N GLY A 42 -9.52 1.78 11.03
CA GLY A 42 -10.84 2.41 10.97
C GLY A 42 -10.94 3.47 9.87
N SER A 43 -12.12 3.62 9.26
CA SER A 43 -12.33 4.49 8.10
C SER A 43 -12.03 5.96 8.39
N PHE A 44 -12.43 6.45 9.57
CA PHE A 44 -12.18 7.83 9.99
C PHE A 44 -10.68 8.13 10.13
N LYS A 45 -9.93 7.26 10.84
CA LYS A 45 -8.48 7.46 10.99
C LYS A 45 -7.74 7.24 9.69
N PHE A 46 -8.23 6.39 8.80
CA PHE A 46 -7.65 6.26 7.47
C PHE A 46 -7.79 7.57 6.68
N LYS A 47 -9.00 8.14 6.62
CA LYS A 47 -9.28 9.39 5.89
C LYS A 47 -8.54 10.60 6.44
N VAL A 48 -8.51 10.75 7.77
CA VAL A 48 -7.93 11.95 8.42
C VAL A 48 -6.47 11.74 8.80
N GLY A 49 -6.11 10.53 9.24
CA GLY A 49 -4.79 10.23 9.80
C GLY A 49 -3.75 9.82 8.76
N LEU A 50 -4.09 9.01 7.76
CA LEU A 50 -3.09 8.53 6.78
C LEU A 50 -2.36 9.66 6.05
N PRO A 51 -3.03 10.75 5.59
CA PRO A 51 -2.32 11.88 4.97
C PRO A 51 -1.29 12.53 5.90
N LEU A 52 -1.48 12.45 7.21
CA LEU A 52 -0.63 13.04 8.23
C LEU A 52 0.54 12.14 8.65
N VAL A 53 0.51 10.85 8.28
CA VAL A 53 1.61 9.92 8.58
C VAL A 53 2.79 10.23 7.68
N LYS A 54 3.88 10.71 8.28
CA LYS A 54 5.12 11.06 7.59
C LYS A 54 6.23 10.08 7.95
N ASP A 55 7.09 9.76 6.99
CA ASP A 55 8.33 9.06 7.28
C ASP A 55 9.21 9.97 8.19
N PRO A 56 9.64 9.50 9.36
CA PRO A 56 10.33 10.34 10.33
C PRO A 56 11.73 10.77 9.88
N ARG A 57 12.36 10.04 8.93
CA ARG A 57 13.69 10.37 8.44
C ARG A 57 13.66 11.60 7.54
N THR A 58 12.54 11.83 6.88
CA THR A 58 12.50 12.74 5.71
C THR A 58 11.33 13.71 5.69
N GLY A 59 10.29 13.41 6.47
CA GLY A 59 9.11 14.25 6.64
C GLY A 59 8.11 14.15 5.49
N ILE A 60 8.32 13.26 4.51
CA ILE A 60 7.41 13.03 3.38
C ILE A 60 6.24 12.18 3.85
N SER A 61 5.02 12.49 3.38
CA SER A 61 3.85 11.69 3.69
C SER A 61 3.98 10.30 3.08
N VAL A 62 3.65 9.25 3.84
CA VAL A 62 3.59 7.88 3.32
C VAL A 62 2.60 7.79 2.15
N LEU A 63 1.52 8.57 2.21
CA LEU A 63 0.55 8.66 1.12
C LEU A 63 1.20 9.22 -0.15
N GLU A 64 1.96 10.32 -0.03
CA GLU A 64 2.65 10.95 -1.15
C GLU A 64 3.69 10.00 -1.77
N ILE A 65 4.40 9.24 -0.93
CA ILE A 65 5.32 8.22 -1.43
C ILE A 65 4.56 7.18 -2.24
N ILE A 66 3.43 6.66 -1.74
CA ILE A 66 2.66 5.63 -2.44
C ILE A 66 2.07 6.15 -3.76
N THR A 67 1.45 7.34 -3.75
CA THR A 67 0.82 7.91 -4.95
C THR A 67 1.88 8.36 -5.97
N GLY A 68 2.94 9.03 -5.51
CA GLY A 68 4.01 9.55 -6.37
C GLY A 68 4.90 8.47 -6.99
N SER A 69 4.91 7.25 -6.43
CA SER A 69 5.72 6.14 -6.94
C SER A 69 4.96 5.20 -7.87
N ILE A 70 3.68 5.47 -8.17
CA ILE A 70 2.83 4.49 -8.83
C ILE A 70 3.38 4.10 -10.22
N THR A 71 4.06 5.01 -10.92
CA THR A 71 4.66 4.75 -12.25
C THR A 71 6.00 4.01 -12.19
N SER A 72 6.67 3.98 -11.04
CA SER A 72 7.94 3.29 -10.82
C SER A 72 7.76 2.17 -9.80
N ARG A 73 7.06 1.13 -10.23
CA ARG A 73 6.71 -0.05 -9.41
C ARG A 73 7.30 -1.32 -9.99
N THR A 74 7.83 -2.18 -9.13
CA THR A 74 8.45 -3.45 -9.52
C THR A 74 7.87 -4.59 -8.67
N PRO A 75 7.18 -5.57 -9.26
CA PRO A 75 6.80 -6.79 -8.56
C PRO A 75 8.04 -7.51 -8.06
N LEU A 76 8.07 -7.84 -6.77
CA LEU A 76 9.19 -8.56 -6.19
C LEU A 76 8.94 -10.07 -6.25
N PRO A 77 9.94 -10.88 -6.65
CA PRO A 77 9.80 -12.33 -6.60
C PRO A 77 9.50 -12.79 -5.18
N ARG A 78 8.74 -13.86 -5.04
CA ARG A 78 8.42 -14.43 -3.71
C ARG A 78 9.72 -14.85 -3.01
N ALA A 79 9.88 -14.42 -1.76
CA ALA A 79 11.00 -14.88 -0.94
C ALA A 79 10.81 -16.36 -0.57
N PRO A 80 11.89 -17.12 -0.34
CA PRO A 80 11.78 -18.47 0.21
C PRO A 80 10.93 -18.48 1.50
N GLY A 81 9.93 -19.36 1.56
CA GLY A 81 9.00 -19.45 2.70
C GLY A 81 7.91 -18.38 2.75
N GLN A 82 7.82 -17.47 1.78
CA GLN A 82 6.71 -16.52 1.68
C GLN A 82 5.40 -17.28 1.36
N PRO A 83 4.32 -17.07 2.13
CA PRO A 83 3.03 -17.68 1.81
C PRO A 83 2.50 -17.20 0.46
N GLY A 84 1.90 -18.12 -0.33
CA GLY A 84 1.43 -17.83 -1.68
C GLY A 84 0.25 -16.86 -1.77
N HIS A 85 -0.38 -16.54 -0.64
CA HIS A 85 -1.46 -15.54 -0.52
C HIS A 85 -0.92 -14.14 -0.20
N ILE A 86 0.39 -13.93 -0.22
CA ILE A 86 1.03 -12.63 -0.02
C ILE A 86 1.84 -12.30 -1.26
N GLU A 87 1.69 -11.08 -1.74
CA GLU A 87 2.51 -10.50 -2.81
C GLU A 87 3.20 -9.22 -2.33
N ARG A 88 4.27 -8.86 -3.03
CA ARG A 88 5.12 -7.71 -2.69
C ARG A 88 5.39 -6.89 -3.94
N ILE A 89 5.17 -5.59 -3.84
CA ILE A 89 5.49 -4.63 -4.88
C ILE A 89 6.42 -3.60 -4.30
N GLN A 90 7.59 -3.43 -4.90
CA GLN A 90 8.46 -2.31 -4.60
C GLN A 90 7.95 -1.06 -5.31
N LEU A 91 7.93 0.05 -4.59
CA LEU A 91 7.64 1.38 -5.07
C LEU A 91 8.89 2.23 -4.94
N ASP A 92 9.29 2.86 -6.04
CA ASP A 92 10.45 3.73 -6.10
C ASP A 92 9.98 5.18 -6.18
N TYR A 93 10.16 5.93 -5.10
CA TYR A 93 9.86 7.36 -5.07
C TYR A 93 11.11 8.17 -5.38
N TYR A 94 10.96 9.17 -6.23
CA TYR A 94 11.98 10.19 -6.47
C TYR A 94 11.32 11.57 -6.33
N GLY A 95 11.75 12.35 -5.35
CA GLY A 95 11.16 13.66 -5.06
C GLY A 95 12.01 14.53 -4.17
N LYS A 96 11.45 15.62 -3.64
CA LYS A 96 12.15 16.50 -2.69
C LYS A 96 11.67 16.22 -1.27
N ASP A 97 12.61 16.14 -0.33
CA ASP A 97 12.29 16.05 1.09
C ASP A 97 11.77 17.38 1.66
N SER A 98 11.40 17.37 2.94
CA SER A 98 10.95 18.56 3.66
C SER A 98 11.95 19.74 3.69
N LYS A 99 13.20 19.52 3.31
CA LYS A 99 14.27 20.53 3.22
C LYS A 99 14.60 20.92 1.76
N GLY A 100 13.82 20.43 0.80
CA GLY A 100 14.01 20.70 -0.63
C GLY A 100 15.13 19.90 -1.30
N ARG A 101 15.72 18.90 -0.61
CA ARG A 101 16.79 18.05 -1.12
C ARG A 101 16.21 16.89 -1.92
N LEU A 102 16.88 16.46 -2.98
CA LEU A 102 16.48 15.27 -3.71
C LEU A 102 16.55 14.04 -2.80
N ALA A 103 15.49 13.24 -2.78
CA ALA A 103 15.36 12.04 -1.98
C ALA A 103 14.80 10.90 -2.83
N ALA A 104 15.42 9.73 -2.67
CA ALA A 104 14.98 8.48 -3.29
C ALA A 104 14.53 7.51 -2.17
N TYR A 105 13.37 6.89 -2.32
CA TYR A 105 12.87 5.86 -1.39
C TYR A 105 12.48 4.62 -2.15
N PHE A 106 12.74 3.50 -1.50
CA PHE A 106 12.28 2.19 -1.91
C PHE A 106 11.35 1.70 -0.80
N ILE A 107 10.06 1.61 -1.11
CA ILE A 107 9.06 1.08 -0.18
C ILE A 107 8.53 -0.23 -0.73
N VAL A 108 8.50 -1.27 0.11
CA VAL A 108 7.84 -2.53 -0.25
C VAL A 108 6.42 -2.50 0.29
N ILE A 109 5.45 -2.44 -0.63
CA ILE A 109 4.03 -2.61 -0.34
C ILE A 109 3.69 -4.09 -0.33
N TYR A 110 2.99 -4.51 0.72
CA TYR A 110 2.48 -5.86 0.85
C TYR A 110 1.01 -5.91 0.43
N LEU A 111 0.67 -6.94 -0.34
CA LEU A 111 -0.70 -7.26 -0.72
C LEU A 111 -1.07 -8.64 -0.23
N LEU A 112 -2.31 -8.77 0.24
CA LEU A 112 -2.89 -9.99 0.76
C LEU A 112 -4.02 -10.44 -0.15
N ASP A 113 -4.02 -11.70 -0.52
CA ASP A 113 -5.15 -12.33 -1.17
C ASP A 113 -6.22 -12.66 -0.11
N GLU A 114 -7.32 -11.93 -0.15
CA GLU A 114 -8.47 -12.10 0.75
C GLU A 114 -9.67 -12.75 0.03
N ARG A 115 -9.42 -13.59 -0.98
CA ARG A 115 -10.49 -14.35 -1.62
C ARG A 115 -11.26 -15.19 -0.59
N GLU A 116 -12.56 -15.34 -0.81
CA GLU A 116 -13.38 -16.24 -0.01
C GLU A 116 -12.99 -17.69 -0.25
N GLN A 117 -13.24 -18.55 0.74
CA GLN A 117 -12.93 -19.97 0.62
C GLN A 117 -13.74 -20.60 -0.52
N GLY A 118 -13.04 -21.18 -1.49
CA GLY A 118 -13.66 -21.77 -2.69
C GLY A 118 -13.79 -20.81 -3.88
N ALA A 119 -13.40 -19.54 -3.75
CA ALA A 119 -13.33 -18.62 -4.88
C ALA A 119 -12.12 -18.95 -5.78
N GLU A 120 -12.36 -19.04 -7.09
CA GLU A 120 -11.32 -19.31 -8.09
C GLU A 120 -10.40 -18.09 -8.28
N ASP A 121 -10.98 -16.90 -8.23
CA ASP A 121 -10.28 -15.65 -8.47
C ASP A 121 -9.67 -15.06 -7.19
N PRO A 122 -8.41 -14.59 -7.23
CA PRO A 122 -7.82 -13.84 -6.13
C PRO A 122 -8.51 -12.50 -5.91
N VAL A 123 -8.47 -12.04 -4.67
CA VAL A 123 -8.91 -10.68 -4.30
C VAL A 123 -7.78 -10.01 -3.53
N TRP A 124 -6.88 -9.34 -4.26
CA TRP A 124 -5.74 -8.66 -3.67
C TRP A 124 -6.15 -7.37 -2.96
N LYS A 125 -5.70 -7.23 -1.72
CA LYS A 125 -5.94 -6.10 -0.83
C LYS A 125 -4.63 -5.58 -0.26
N ILE A 126 -4.52 -4.28 -0.02
CA ILE A 126 -3.29 -3.67 0.50
C ILE A 126 -3.19 -3.89 2.01
N ASP A 127 -2.08 -4.49 2.47
CA ASP A 127 -1.78 -4.68 3.88
C ASP A 127 -0.88 -3.55 4.39
N LEU A 128 -1.51 -2.41 4.73
CA LEU A 128 -0.82 -1.22 5.23
C LEU A 128 -0.14 -1.45 6.58
N LEU A 129 -0.71 -2.30 7.45
CA LEU A 129 -0.10 -2.61 8.74
C LEU A 129 1.22 -3.33 8.56
N ARG A 130 1.23 -4.42 7.78
CA ARG A 130 2.46 -5.15 7.48
C ARG A 130 3.49 -4.28 6.77
N THR A 131 3.02 -3.45 5.84
CA THR A 131 3.86 -2.46 5.15
C THR A 131 4.53 -1.51 6.16
N ALA A 132 3.76 -0.94 7.09
CA ALA A 132 4.28 -0.05 8.13
C ALA A 132 5.24 -0.75 9.10
N GLU A 133 4.90 -1.95 9.58
CA GLU A 133 5.76 -2.76 10.46
C GLU A 133 7.11 -3.05 9.82
N ARG A 134 7.13 -3.32 8.50
CA ARG A 134 8.37 -3.61 7.76
C ARG A 134 9.17 -2.36 7.43
N LEU A 135 8.50 -1.21 7.29
CA LEU A 135 9.15 0.10 7.13
C LEU A 135 9.82 0.59 8.42
N ALA A 136 9.24 0.29 9.59
CA ALA A 136 9.79 0.66 10.89
C ALA A 136 11.09 -0.08 11.26
N GLY A 137 11.54 -1.04 10.43
CA GLY A 137 12.66 -1.94 10.72
C GLY A 137 12.27 -3.05 11.70
N PRO A 138 13.13 -4.06 11.93
CA PRO A 138 12.90 -4.98 13.02
C PRO A 138 12.84 -4.17 14.32
N GLN A 139 11.74 -4.27 15.06
CA GLN A 139 11.69 -3.72 16.41
C GLN A 139 12.86 -4.33 17.18
N ALA A 140 13.80 -3.48 17.60
CA ALA A 140 14.77 -3.84 18.61
C ALA A 140 13.96 -4.09 19.89
N ASN A 141 13.71 -5.37 20.18
CA ASN A 141 13.39 -5.82 21.53
C ASN A 141 14.65 -5.75 22.38
#